data_AF-A0A6J6BJ72-F1
#
_entry.id   AF-A0A6J6BJ72-F1
#
_cell.length_a   1.000
_cell.length_b   1.000
_cell.length_c   1.000
_cell.angle_alpha   90.00
_cell.angle_beta   90.00
_cell.angle_gamma   90.00
#
_symmetry.space_group_name_H-M   'P 1'
#
loop_
_entity.id
_entity.type
_entity.pdbx_description
1 polymer ?
#
loop_
_entity_poly.entity_id
_entity_poly.type
_entity_poly.pdbx_seq_one_letter_code
_entity_poly.pdbx_strand_id
1 'polypeptide(L)' 'MDSSKFEKVFGTPHNSDLMLLAEAHGLKTTLVTTLEQLLEAMTIEGPQVIQISTDRGENVRVHERINQMVSVAIRNS' A
#
# COMPACT_ATOMS: atom_id res chain seq x y z
N MET A 1 -11.46 -14.10 -14.17
CA MET A 1 -10.63 -14.94 -13.27
C MET A 1 -11.29 -14.89 -11.90
N ASP A 2 -11.52 -16.03 -11.26
CA ASP A 2 -12.06 -16.08 -9.91
C ASP A 2 -11.01 -15.52 -8.92
N SER A 3 -11.38 -14.50 -8.15
CA SER A 3 -10.51 -13.83 -7.17
C SER A 3 -9.90 -14.82 -6.17
N SER A 4 -10.65 -15.86 -5.80
CA SER A 4 -10.17 -16.89 -4.86
C SER A 4 -8.99 -17.71 -5.40
N LYS A 5 -8.94 -17.92 -6.73
CA LYS A 5 -7.85 -18.63 -7.42
C LYS A 5 -6.62 -17.75 -7.58
N PHE A 6 -6.81 -16.45 -7.79
CA PHE A 6 -5.71 -15.49 -7.87
C PHE A 6 -4.96 -15.39 -6.54
N GLU A 7 -5.68 -15.25 -5.42
CA GLU A 7 -5.06 -15.10 -4.09
C GLU A 7 -4.22 -16.32 -3.69
N LYS A 8 -4.66 -17.53 -4.04
CA LYS A 8 -3.93 -18.77 -3.75
C LYS A 8 -2.63 -18.92 -4.54
N VAL A 9 -2.54 -18.36 -5.74
CA VAL A 9 -1.41 -18.57 -6.66
C VAL A 9 -0.46 -17.37 -6.70
N PHE A 10 -0.99 -16.16 -6.50
CA PHE A 10 -0.24 -14.90 -6.63
C PHE A 10 -0.30 -14.01 -5.40
N GLY A 11 -1.35 -14.15 -4.57
CA GLY A 11 -1.51 -13.31 -3.38
C GLY A 11 -0.60 -13.71 -2.24
N THR A 12 -0.40 -15.03 -2.07
CA THR A 12 0.38 -15.66 -0.98
C THR A 12 0.36 -14.83 0.30
N PRO A 13 -0.83 -14.53 0.86
CA PRO A 13 -0.94 -13.63 2.00
C PRO A 13 -0.14 -14.23 3.15
N HIS A 14 0.99 -13.60 3.46
CA HIS A 14 1.94 -14.14 4.42
C HIS A 14 1.41 -14.05 5.86
N ASN A 15 0.30 -13.31 6.10
CA ASN A 15 -0.34 -13.05 7.40
C ASN A 15 0.64 -12.67 8.53
N SER A 16 1.87 -12.30 8.16
CA SER A 16 2.91 -11.89 9.07
C SER A 16 2.62 -10.47 9.52
N ASP A 17 2.56 -10.28 10.83
CA ASP A 17 2.51 -8.96 11.43
C ASP A 17 3.92 -8.36 11.42
N LEU A 18 4.20 -7.52 10.41
CA LEU A 18 5.49 -6.86 10.24
C LEU A 18 5.79 -5.86 11.37
N MET A 19 4.74 -5.32 12.02
CA MET A 19 4.91 -4.38 13.13
C MET A 19 5.35 -5.15 14.37
N LEU A 20 4.69 -6.26 14.68
CA LEU A 20 5.10 -7.14 15.78
C LEU A 20 6.53 -7.66 15.59
N LEU A 21 6.92 -7.99 14.36
CA LEU A 21 8.28 -8.40 14.04
C LEU A 21 9.28 -7.26 14.29
N ALA A 22 8.98 -6.05 13.83
CA ALA A 22 9.85 -4.89 14.01
C ALA A 22 10.00 -4.50 15.50
N GLU A 23 8.92 -4.54 16.26
CA GLU A 23 8.93 -4.31 17.72
C GLU A 23 9.79 -5.35 18.45
N ALA A 24 9.71 -6.63 18.06
CA ALA A 24 10.55 -7.69 18.62
C ALA A 24 12.06 -7.45 18.36
N HIS A 25 12.39 -6.70 17.33
CA HIS A 25 13.76 -6.27 17.00
C HIS A 25 14.14 -4.90 17.59
N GLY A 26 13.28 -4.30 18.42
CA GLY A 26 13.54 -3.02 19.08
C GLY A 26 13.40 -1.81 18.15
N LEU A 27 12.78 -1.97 16.98
CA LEU A 27 12.50 -0.87 16.06
C LEU A 27 11.21 -0.17 16.49
N LYS A 28 11.20 1.16 16.39
CA LYS A 28 9.97 1.94 16.53
C LYS A 28 9.04 1.64 15.35
N THR A 29 7.77 1.45 15.63
CA THR A 29 6.75 1.12 14.64
C THR A 29 5.65 2.19 14.63
N THR A 30 5.22 2.60 13.45
CA THR A 30 4.13 3.58 13.29
C THR A 30 3.17 3.12 12.19
N LEU A 31 1.88 3.00 12.50
CA LEU A 31 0.84 2.81 11.50
C LEU A 31 0.32 4.19 11.05
N VAL A 32 0.35 4.46 9.75
CA VAL A 32 -0.16 5.71 9.18
C VAL A 32 -1.28 5.42 8.17
N THR A 33 -2.30 6.26 8.21
CA THR A 33 -3.51 6.17 7.37
C THR A 33 -3.73 7.43 6.53
N THR A 34 -2.99 8.51 6.80
CA THR A 34 -3.05 9.75 6.04
C THR A 34 -1.68 10.22 5.60
N LEU A 35 -1.66 11.12 4.62
CA LEU A 35 -0.42 11.72 4.13
C LEU A 35 0.25 12.58 5.21
N GLU A 36 -0.53 13.32 5.99
CA GLU A 36 -0.03 14.15 7.09
C GLU A 36 0.67 13.30 8.15
N GLN A 37 0.07 12.16 8.53
CA GLN A 37 0.67 11.21 9.46
C GLN A 37 1.98 10.62 8.93
N LEU A 38 2.03 10.33 7.62
CA LEU A 38 3.26 9.86 6.98
C LEU A 38 4.35 10.94 7.03
N LEU A 39 4.02 12.17 6.66
CA LEU A 39 4.95 13.30 6.69
C LEU A 39 5.49 13.54 8.10
N GLU A 40 4.62 13.50 9.12
CA GLU A 40 5.00 13.61 10.53
C GLU A 40 5.93 12.46 10.95
N ALA A 41 5.58 11.22 10.64
CA ALA A 41 6.38 10.05 10.97
C ALA A 41 7.79 10.11 10.33
N MET A 42 7.90 10.65 9.12
CA MET A 42 9.18 10.84 8.41
C MET A 42 10.11 11.87 9.07
N THR A 43 9.61 12.74 9.95
CA THR A 43 10.45 13.71 10.68
C THR A 43 11.24 13.11 11.83
N ILE A 44 10.88 11.89 12.25
CA ILE A 44 11.50 11.23 13.41
C ILE A 44 12.86 10.65 13.00
N GLU A 45 13.90 11.07 13.72
CA GLU A 45 15.25 10.57 13.50
C GLU A 45 15.43 9.13 14.00
N GLY A 46 16.28 8.38 13.31
CA GLY A 46 16.65 7.00 13.65
C GLY A 46 15.83 5.93 12.91
N PRO A 47 16.24 4.65 13.02
CA PRO A 47 15.56 3.55 12.34
C PRO A 47 14.15 3.32 12.89
N GLN A 48 13.17 3.27 11.99
CA GLN A 48 11.78 2.96 12.31
C GLN A 48 11.11 2.24 11.15
N VAL A 49 10.02 1.54 11.45
CA VAL A 49 9.14 0.92 10.46
C VAL A 49 7.83 1.70 10.42
N ILE A 50 7.47 2.20 9.24
CA ILE A 50 6.20 2.88 9.01
C ILE A 50 5.34 1.98 8.13
N GLN A 51 4.22 1.49 8.67
CA GLN A 51 3.27 0.70 7.90
C GLN A 51 2.21 1.60 7.27
N ILE A 52 2.02 1.44 5.96
CA ILE A 52 0.96 2.07 5.18
C ILE A 52 0.08 0.96 4.61
N SER A 53 -1.15 0.85 5.09
CA SER A 53 -2.10 -0.11 4.56
C SER A 53 -2.65 0.40 3.23
N THR A 54 -2.45 -0.37 2.16
CA THR A 54 -3.01 -0.06 0.83
C THR A 54 -4.07 -1.09 0.45
N ASP A 55 -5.14 -0.64 -0.23
CA ASP A 55 -6.12 -1.54 -0.83
C ASP A 55 -5.69 -1.83 -2.27
N ARG A 56 -5.29 -3.08 -2.50
CA ARG A 56 -4.86 -3.56 -3.82
C ARG A 56 -5.98 -3.44 -4.87
N GLY A 57 -7.22 -3.68 -4.50
CA GLY A 57 -8.37 -3.52 -5.39
C GLY A 57 -8.61 -2.06 -5.77
N GLU A 58 -8.43 -1.15 -4.81
CA GLU A 58 -8.49 0.29 -5.08
C GLU A 58 -7.36 0.75 -6.00
N ASN A 59 -6.14 0.24 -5.82
CA ASN A 59 -5.02 0.54 -6.71
C ASN A 59 -5.33 0.20 -8.17
N VAL A 60 -5.93 -0.98 -8.42
CA VAL A 60 -6.34 -1.38 -9.78
C VAL A 60 -7.37 -0.40 -10.35
N ARG A 61 -8.40 -0.04 -9.59
CA ARG A 61 -9.43 0.91 -10.03
C ARG A 61 -8.86 2.29 -10.36
N VAL A 62 -7.93 2.79 -9.54
CA VAL A 62 -7.26 4.08 -9.79
C VAL A 62 -6.46 4.03 -11.10
N HIS A 63 -5.68 2.97 -11.33
CA HIS A 63 -4.92 2.79 -12.56
C HIS A 63 -5.83 2.72 -13.80
N GLU A 64 -6.94 1.98 -13.73
CA GLU A 64 -7.92 1.90 -14.82
C GLU A 64 -8.52 3.28 -15.15
N ARG A 65 -8.91 4.04 -14.11
CA ARG A 65 -9.47 5.39 -14.28
C ARG A 65 -8.49 6.35 -14.96
N ILE A 66 -7.22 6.36 -14.53
CA ILE A 66 -6.19 7.21 -15.13
C ILE A 66 -6.00 6.84 -16.61
N ASN A 67 -5.90 5.56 -16.93
CA ASN A 67 -5.72 5.10 -18.31
C ASN A 67 -6.91 5.48 -19.21
N GLN A 68 -8.15 5.38 -18.71
CA GLN A 68 -9.33 5.82 -19.43
C GLN A 68 -9.30 7.33 -19.71
N MET A 69 -8.97 8.15 -18.69
CA MET A 69 -8.88 9.60 -18.85
C MET A 69 -7.82 10.00 -19.88
N VAL A 70 -6.65 9.37 -19.84
CA VAL A 70 -5.59 9.60 -20.82
C VAL A 70 -6.03 9.18 -22.23
N SER A 71 -6.68 8.02 -22.40
CA SER A 71 -7.16 7.59 -23.70
C SER A 71 -8.23 8.54 -24.27
N VAL A 72 -9.10 9.10 -23.44
CA VAL A 72 -10.10 10.08 -23.87
C VAL A 72 -9.42 11.38 -24.31
N ALA A 73 -8.45 11.88 -23.54
CA ALA A 73 -7.72 13.09 -23.88
C ALA A 73 -6.99 12.96 -25.23
N ILE A 74 -6.31 11.84 -25.46
CA ILE A 74 -5.58 11.60 -26.72
C ILE A 74 -6.53 11.44 -27.92
N ARG A 75 -7.72 10.83 -27.76
CA ARG A 75 -8.70 10.68 -28.86
C ARG A 75 -9.39 12.00 -29.23
N ASN A 76 -9.43 12.94 -28.31
CA ASN A 76 -10.05 14.26 -28.49
C ASN A 76 -9.01 15.35 -28.81
N SER A 77 -7.75 14.97 -29.06
CA SER A 77 -6.65 15.85 -29.51
C SER A 77 -6.44 15.71 -31.00
#